data_AF-X1B2C5-F1
#
_entry.id   AF-X1B2C5-F1
#
_cell.length_a   1.000
_cell.length_b   1.000
_cell.length_c   1.000
_cell.angle_alpha   90.00
_cell.angle_beta   90.00
_cell.angle_gamma   90.00
#
_symmetry.space_group_name_H-M   'P 1'
#
loop_
_entity.id
_entity.type
_entity.pdbx_description
1 polymer ?
#
loop_
_entity_poly.entity_id
_entity_poly.type
_entity_poly.pdbx_seq_one_letter_code
_entity_poly.pdbx_strand_id
1 'polypeptide(L)'
;MKIIKTLPWDKDWIVRDKTSYISLHHAKKKYCTVADIERWHAKENKWDGGFGYNYLVVKDGKVYEGRPIQIRGAHTKNFNDVSIGICFEGDFETEHMGEVQMNAGIKLIKFIKESYPDAVVKCHNDFMRTACPGKNFPIDKMREKILTQHWAEPIYDYLVDEIGMTIHDKRFDDKISRGEVMALMKQLIQKI
;
A
#
# COMPACT_ATOMS: atom_id res chain seq x y z
N MET A 1 8.35 4.03 4.46
CA MET A 1 8.06 3.96 3.01
C MET A 1 7.74 5.36 2.49
N LYS A 2 8.25 5.75 1.31
CA LYS A 2 7.92 7.03 0.66
C LYS A 2 6.55 6.94 -0.04
N ILE A 3 5.64 7.86 0.29
CA ILE A 3 4.32 8.00 -0.35
C ILE A 3 4.28 9.33 -1.11
N ILE A 4 3.88 9.29 -2.39
CA ILE A 4 3.81 10.48 -3.26
C ILE A 4 2.39 11.06 -3.19
N LYS A 5 2.24 12.29 -2.69
CA LYS A 5 0.96 12.98 -2.60
C LYS A 5 0.62 13.64 -3.94
N THR A 6 -0.58 13.37 -4.48
CA THR A 6 -0.91 13.80 -5.86
C THR A 6 -2.20 14.58 -6.03
N LEU A 7 -3.06 14.71 -5.02
CA LEU A 7 -4.36 15.37 -5.17
C LEU A 7 -4.55 16.51 -4.15
N PRO A 8 -5.13 17.66 -4.56
CA PRO A 8 -5.52 18.72 -3.64
C PRO A 8 -6.67 18.29 -2.73
N TRP A 9 -6.68 18.82 -1.51
CA TRP A 9 -7.43 18.29 -0.36
C TRP A 9 -8.69 19.09 0.02
N ASP A 10 -9.20 19.95 -0.85
CA ASP A 10 -10.26 20.93 -0.56
C ASP A 10 -11.65 20.48 -1.00
N LYS A 11 -12.14 19.35 -0.45
CA LYS A 11 -13.54 18.90 -0.62
C LYS A 11 -14.17 18.54 0.71
N ASP A 12 -15.51 18.54 0.74
CA ASP A 12 -16.32 18.04 1.87
C ASP A 12 -16.18 16.51 1.98
N TRP A 13 -15.03 16.09 2.49
CA TRP A 13 -14.71 14.68 2.65
C TRP A 13 -15.41 14.07 3.85
N ILE A 14 -15.93 12.86 3.67
CA ILE A 14 -16.44 12.05 4.77
C ILE A 14 -15.27 11.28 5.39
N VAL A 15 -14.97 11.59 6.64
CA VAL A 15 -14.04 10.83 7.47
C VAL A 15 -14.72 9.51 7.86
N ARG A 16 -13.99 8.40 7.77
CA ARG A 16 -14.48 7.11 8.28
C ARG A 16 -14.40 7.08 9.80
N ASP A 17 -15.45 6.61 10.45
CA ASP A 17 -15.43 6.37 11.90
C ASP A 17 -14.60 5.13 12.29
N LYS A 18 -14.44 4.18 11.35
CA LYS A 18 -13.68 2.94 11.56
C LYS A 18 -13.06 2.42 10.26
N THR A 19 -12.02 1.62 10.40
CA THR A 19 -11.42 0.87 9.30
C THR A 19 -11.33 -0.60 9.69
N SER A 20 -12.14 -1.43 9.05
CA SER A 20 -12.18 -2.88 9.29
C SER A 20 -11.50 -3.67 8.18
N TYR A 21 -11.27 -3.07 7.01
CA TYR A 21 -10.73 -3.78 5.85
C TYR A 21 -9.70 -2.97 5.07
N ILE A 22 -8.77 -3.69 4.44
CA ILE A 22 -7.95 -3.20 3.34
C ILE A 22 -8.44 -3.91 2.07
N SER A 23 -9.04 -3.15 1.15
CA SER A 23 -9.63 -3.68 -0.09
C SER A 23 -8.63 -3.53 -1.25
N LEU A 24 -8.22 -4.65 -1.85
CA LEU A 24 -7.27 -4.69 -2.96
C LEU A 24 -7.97 -4.74 -4.32
N HIS A 25 -7.49 -3.92 -5.25
CA HIS A 25 -8.07 -3.71 -6.59
C HIS A 25 -6.99 -3.74 -7.67
N HIS A 26 -7.40 -3.99 -8.91
CA HIS A 26 -6.58 -3.68 -10.09
C HIS A 26 -7.18 -2.52 -10.88
N ALA A 27 -6.37 -1.86 -11.70
CA ALA A 27 -6.85 -0.78 -12.56
C ALA A 27 -7.65 -1.30 -13.78
N LYS A 28 -7.54 -2.60 -14.11
CA LYS A 28 -8.04 -3.21 -15.35
C LYS A 28 -7.49 -2.52 -16.62
N LYS A 29 -6.30 -1.95 -16.48
CA LYS A 29 -5.55 -1.25 -17.53
C LYS A 29 -4.09 -1.60 -17.35
N LYS A 30 -3.45 -2.02 -18.44
CA LYS A 30 -2.05 -2.44 -18.42
C LYS A 30 -1.13 -1.35 -17.85
N TYR A 31 -1.43 -0.08 -18.16
CA TYR A 31 -0.74 1.06 -17.59
C TYR A 31 -1.74 2.14 -17.17
N CYS A 32 -1.45 2.83 -16.06
CA CYS A 32 -2.25 3.96 -15.61
C CYS A 32 -1.47 4.86 -14.65
N THR A 33 -1.73 6.15 -14.74
CA THR A 33 -1.30 7.14 -13.76
C THR A 33 -2.44 7.49 -12.79
N VAL A 34 -2.13 8.24 -11.72
CA VAL A 34 -3.16 8.83 -10.84
C VAL A 34 -4.14 9.69 -11.66
N ALA A 35 -3.61 10.52 -12.57
CA ALA A 35 -4.41 11.40 -13.41
C ALA A 35 -5.35 10.62 -14.34
N ASP A 36 -4.93 9.45 -14.82
CA ASP A 36 -5.80 8.58 -15.62
C ASP A 36 -6.97 8.05 -14.80
N ILE A 37 -6.69 7.52 -13.61
CA ILE A 37 -7.73 6.99 -12.72
C ILE A 37 -8.69 8.09 -12.28
N GLU A 38 -8.17 9.27 -11.91
CA GLU A 38 -8.98 10.41 -11.54
C GLU A 38 -9.92 10.81 -12.69
N ARG A 39 -9.38 10.92 -13.92
CA ARG A 39 -10.16 11.25 -15.12
C ARG A 39 -11.27 10.22 -15.37
N TRP A 40 -10.95 8.92 -15.31
CA TRP A 40 -11.94 7.85 -15.52
C TRP A 40 -13.05 7.92 -14.48
N HIS A 41 -12.69 8.02 -13.19
CA HIS A 41 -13.69 8.05 -12.14
C HIS A 41 -14.52 9.34 -12.09
N ALA A 42 -13.91 10.50 -12.37
CA ALA A 42 -14.62 11.78 -12.41
C ALA A 42 -15.59 11.86 -13.60
N LYS A 43 -15.14 11.48 -14.80
CA LYS A 43 -15.91 11.66 -16.03
C LYS A 43 -16.85 10.50 -16.33
N GLU A 44 -16.40 9.27 -16.13
CA GLU A 44 -17.15 8.07 -16.55
C GLU A 44 -18.07 7.60 -15.43
N ASN A 45 -17.59 7.60 -14.18
CA ASN A 45 -18.34 7.10 -13.04
C ASN A 45 -19.07 8.19 -12.23
N LYS A 46 -18.79 9.47 -12.52
CA LYS A 46 -19.33 10.64 -11.81
C LYS A 46 -19.11 10.55 -10.29
N TRP A 47 -17.98 9.96 -9.87
CA TRP A 47 -17.66 9.84 -8.46
C TRP A 47 -17.17 11.17 -7.93
N ASP A 48 -17.79 11.62 -6.85
CA ASP A 48 -17.39 12.84 -6.19
C ASP A 48 -15.95 12.71 -5.70
N GLY A 49 -15.11 13.70 -6.00
CA GLY A 49 -13.67 13.62 -5.72
C GLY A 49 -12.78 13.05 -6.84
N GLY A 50 -13.33 12.47 -7.91
CA GLY A 50 -12.53 11.85 -8.98
C GLY A 50 -11.87 10.57 -8.51
N PHE A 51 -10.65 10.61 -7.98
CA PHE A 51 -9.93 9.40 -7.58
C PHE A 51 -10.62 8.64 -6.43
N GLY A 52 -10.87 7.35 -6.62
CA GLY A 52 -11.76 6.55 -5.75
C GLY A 52 -11.02 5.70 -4.72
N TYR A 53 -9.72 5.48 -4.91
CA TYR A 53 -8.88 4.69 -4.02
C TYR A 53 -8.17 5.59 -3.01
N ASN A 54 -7.66 5.01 -1.93
CA ASN A 54 -6.76 5.70 -1.01
C ASN A 54 -5.31 5.65 -1.51
N TYR A 55 -4.94 4.58 -2.21
CA TYR A 55 -3.59 4.42 -2.76
C TYR A 55 -3.60 3.80 -4.16
N LEU A 56 -2.59 4.16 -4.95
CA LEU A 56 -2.20 3.48 -6.19
C LEU A 56 -0.76 2.95 -6.05
N VAL A 57 -0.56 1.67 -6.35
CA VAL A 57 0.76 1.04 -6.45
C VAL A 57 1.05 0.75 -7.92
N VAL A 58 2.01 1.47 -8.49
CA VAL A 58 2.40 1.32 -9.90
C VAL A 58 3.48 0.25 -10.09
N LYS A 59 3.70 -0.19 -11.33
CA LYS A 59 4.57 -1.32 -11.67
C LYS A 59 6.02 -1.16 -11.21
N ASP A 60 6.52 0.08 -11.18
CA ASP A 60 7.88 0.39 -10.71
C ASP A 60 8.00 0.47 -9.17
N GLY A 61 6.94 0.15 -8.44
CA GLY A 61 6.91 0.09 -6.99
C GLY A 61 6.63 1.43 -6.30
N LYS A 62 6.46 2.53 -7.04
CA LYS A 62 6.01 3.78 -6.43
C LYS A 62 4.59 3.65 -5.89
N VAL A 63 4.37 4.32 -4.76
CA VAL A 63 3.06 4.40 -4.09
C VAL A 63 2.58 5.84 -4.12
N TYR A 64 1.41 6.05 -4.72
CA TYR A 64 0.76 7.35 -4.79
C TYR A 64 -0.43 7.40 -3.85
N GLU A 65 -0.57 8.49 -3.11
CA GLU A 65 -1.72 8.77 -2.26
C GLU A 65 -2.84 9.41 -3.10
N GLY A 66 -4.00 8.75 -3.05
CA GLY A 66 -5.27 9.25 -3.56
C GLY A 66 -6.01 10.03 -2.48
N ARG A 67 -7.18 9.51 -2.07
CA ARG A 67 -7.90 10.06 -0.90
C ARG A 67 -7.11 9.82 0.39
N PRO A 68 -7.13 10.74 1.37
CA PRO A 68 -6.37 10.53 2.61
C PRO A 68 -6.75 9.22 3.30
N ILE A 69 -5.83 8.63 4.07
CA ILE A 69 -6.02 7.33 4.72
C ILE A 69 -7.20 7.26 5.68
N GLN A 70 -7.71 8.39 6.19
CA GLN A 70 -8.90 8.48 7.06
C GLN A 70 -10.19 8.75 6.28
N ILE A 71 -10.09 9.17 5.02
CA ILE A 71 -11.23 9.58 4.21
C ILE A 71 -11.80 8.41 3.42
N ARG A 72 -13.13 8.35 3.45
CA ARG A 72 -13.96 7.40 2.73
C ARG A 72 -13.61 7.31 1.24
N GLY A 73 -13.37 6.09 0.80
CA GLY A 73 -13.15 5.74 -0.61
C GLY A 73 -14.41 5.78 -1.47
N ALA A 74 -14.25 5.49 -2.76
CA ALA A 74 -15.33 5.20 -3.70
C ALA A 74 -14.96 3.96 -4.54
N HIS A 75 -14.48 2.89 -3.90
CA HIS A 75 -13.88 1.73 -4.58
C HIS A 75 -14.65 0.42 -4.38
N THR A 76 -15.31 0.22 -3.23
CA THR A 76 -16.03 -1.00 -2.89
C THR A 76 -17.40 -0.63 -2.34
N LYS A 77 -18.45 -0.75 -3.16
CA LYS A 77 -19.81 -0.38 -2.80
C LYS A 77 -20.23 -1.07 -1.49
N ASN A 78 -20.89 -0.34 -0.59
CA ASN A 78 -21.31 -0.75 0.76
C ASN A 78 -20.18 -1.02 1.78
N PHE A 79 -18.91 -0.93 1.38
CA PHE A 79 -17.76 -1.11 2.27
C PHE A 79 -16.84 0.12 2.31
N ASN A 80 -17.10 1.14 1.50
CA ASN A 80 -16.30 2.37 1.45
C ASN A 80 -16.17 3.07 2.82
N ASP A 81 -17.21 3.04 3.65
CA ASP A 81 -17.22 3.68 4.98
C ASP A 81 -16.37 2.93 6.02
N VAL A 82 -15.89 1.72 5.69
CA VAL A 82 -15.17 0.84 6.63
C VAL A 82 -13.89 0.24 6.03
N SER A 83 -13.44 0.72 4.89
CA SER A 83 -12.27 0.16 4.21
C SER A 83 -11.37 1.20 3.55
N ILE A 84 -10.08 0.84 3.46
CA ILE A 84 -9.06 1.54 2.70
C ILE A 84 -8.88 0.82 1.36
N GLY A 85 -8.97 1.55 0.25
CA GLY A 85 -8.82 1.00 -1.09
C GLY A 85 -7.40 1.15 -1.62
N ILE A 86 -6.77 0.04 -2.01
CA ILE A 86 -5.48 0.02 -2.70
C ILE A 86 -5.69 -0.50 -4.11
N CYS A 87 -5.38 0.33 -5.11
CA CYS A 87 -5.38 -0.06 -6.52
C CYS A 87 -3.97 -0.40 -6.99
N PHE A 88 -3.84 -1.46 -7.77
CA PHE A 88 -2.61 -1.86 -8.42
C PHE A 88 -2.73 -1.59 -9.92
N GLU A 89 -1.75 -0.88 -10.49
CA GLU A 89 -1.62 -0.70 -11.93
C GLU A 89 -1.49 -2.07 -12.62
N GLY A 90 -2.40 -2.36 -13.54
CA GLY A 90 -2.40 -3.60 -14.31
C GLY A 90 -3.80 -4.14 -14.58
N ASP A 91 -3.85 -5.09 -15.50
CA ASP A 91 -5.00 -5.95 -15.77
C ASP A 91 -4.65 -7.42 -15.48
N PHE A 92 -4.69 -7.80 -14.20
CA PHE A 92 -4.34 -9.16 -13.78
C PHE A 92 -5.37 -10.25 -14.17
N GLU A 93 -6.34 -9.93 -15.04
CA GLU A 93 -7.03 -10.97 -15.82
C GLU A 93 -6.13 -11.53 -16.94
N THR A 94 -5.21 -10.72 -17.44
CA THR A 94 -4.39 -11.01 -18.63
C THR A 94 -2.88 -10.94 -18.38
N GLU A 95 -2.44 -10.32 -17.29
CA GLU A 95 -1.02 -10.23 -16.92
C GLU A 95 -0.72 -10.71 -15.49
N HIS A 96 0.56 -10.77 -15.14
CA HIS A 96 1.04 -11.10 -13.79
C HIS A 96 1.72 -9.89 -13.17
N MET A 97 1.57 -9.74 -11.85
CA MET A 97 2.21 -8.67 -11.09
C MET A 97 3.72 -8.92 -10.96
N GLY A 98 4.53 -7.91 -11.25
CA GLY A 98 5.97 -7.95 -11.04
C GLY A 98 6.33 -7.89 -9.55
N GLU A 99 7.47 -8.47 -9.17
CA GLU A 99 7.87 -8.56 -7.75
C GLU A 99 8.07 -7.20 -7.09
N VAL A 100 8.57 -6.20 -7.83
CA VAL A 100 8.75 -4.83 -7.34
C VAL A 100 7.42 -4.22 -6.88
N GLN A 101 6.39 -4.30 -7.72
CA GLN A 101 5.04 -3.82 -7.41
C GLN A 101 4.42 -4.60 -6.25
N MET A 102 4.56 -5.93 -6.25
CA MET A 102 4.04 -6.79 -5.19
C MET A 102 4.67 -6.45 -3.83
N ASN A 103 5.99 -6.29 -3.78
CA ASN A 103 6.72 -5.94 -2.56
C ASN A 103 6.33 -4.54 -2.06
N ALA A 104 6.15 -3.57 -2.96
CA ALA A 104 5.63 -2.25 -2.59
C ALA A 104 4.21 -2.33 -2.00
N GLY A 105 3.34 -3.16 -2.58
CA GLY A 105 2.01 -3.45 -2.06
C GLY A 105 2.03 -4.06 -0.66
N ILE A 106 2.91 -5.02 -0.41
CA ILE A 106 3.09 -5.64 0.91
C ILE A 106 3.57 -4.61 1.94
N LYS A 107 4.57 -3.79 1.59
CA LYS A 107 5.07 -2.70 2.44
C LYS A 107 3.96 -1.70 2.78
N LEU A 108 3.14 -1.31 1.79
CA LEU A 108 1.99 -0.42 2.01
C LEU A 108 0.96 -1.05 2.95
N ILE A 109 0.61 -2.33 2.75
CA ILE A 109 -0.35 -3.03 3.62
C ILE A 109 0.15 -3.04 5.06
N LYS A 110 1.42 -3.37 5.29
CA LYS A 110 2.02 -3.36 6.63
C LYS A 110 1.99 -1.98 7.27
N PHE A 111 2.38 -0.94 6.52
CA PHE A 111 2.29 0.45 6.97
C PHE A 111 0.87 0.84 7.40
N ILE A 112 -0.15 0.46 6.62
CA ILE A 112 -1.55 0.72 7.01
C ILE A 112 -1.91 -0.03 8.30
N LYS A 113 -1.47 -1.29 8.45
CA LYS A 113 -1.75 -2.10 9.63
C LYS A 113 -1.07 -1.58 10.91
N GLU A 114 -0.07 -0.71 10.84
CA GLU A 114 0.48 -0.03 12.02
C GLU A 114 -0.57 0.86 12.70
N SER A 115 -1.42 1.53 11.90
CA SER A 115 -2.53 2.35 12.41
C SER A 115 -3.85 1.58 12.54
N TYR A 116 -4.01 0.50 11.77
CA TYR A 116 -5.23 -0.31 11.71
C TYR A 116 -4.91 -1.82 11.84
N PRO A 117 -4.44 -2.28 13.01
CA PRO A 117 -3.89 -3.62 13.19
C PRO A 117 -4.90 -4.75 12.91
N ASP A 118 -6.18 -4.51 13.23
CA ASP A 118 -7.27 -5.46 13.05
C ASP A 118 -7.88 -5.44 11.65
N ALA A 119 -7.42 -4.53 10.76
CA ALA A 119 -7.95 -4.46 9.42
C ALA A 119 -7.63 -5.72 8.61
N VAL A 120 -8.68 -6.37 8.10
CA VAL A 120 -8.55 -7.62 7.33
C VAL A 120 -8.28 -7.31 5.86
N VAL A 121 -7.27 -7.97 5.29
CA VAL A 121 -6.89 -7.81 3.87
C VAL A 121 -7.76 -8.69 2.98
N LYS A 122 -8.54 -8.05 2.11
CA LYS A 122 -9.47 -8.69 1.18
C LYS A 122 -9.35 -8.12 -0.23
N CYS A 123 -9.61 -8.94 -1.22
CA CYS A 123 -9.72 -8.54 -2.62
C CYS A 123 -11.13 -8.03 -2.92
N HIS A 124 -11.32 -7.22 -3.98
CA HIS A 124 -12.63 -6.68 -4.33
C HIS A 124 -13.69 -7.78 -4.56
N ASN A 125 -13.30 -8.90 -5.19
CA ASN A 125 -14.15 -10.07 -5.38
C ASN A 125 -14.56 -10.80 -4.08
N ASP A 126 -13.88 -10.56 -2.95
CA ASP A 126 -14.31 -11.08 -1.64
C ASP A 126 -15.54 -10.33 -1.08
N PHE A 127 -15.85 -9.14 -1.61
CA PHE A 127 -16.98 -8.32 -1.16
C PHE A 127 -18.20 -8.42 -2.09
N MET A 128 -17.98 -8.66 -3.37
CA MET A 128 -19.04 -8.67 -4.38
C MET A 128 -18.62 -9.44 -5.64
N ARG A 129 -19.60 -9.80 -6.48
CA ARG A 129 -19.35 -10.47 -7.75
C ARG A 129 -18.69 -9.50 -8.75
N THR A 130 -17.37 -9.58 -8.87
CA THR A 130 -16.54 -8.83 -9.82
C THR A 130 -15.31 -9.66 -10.20
N ALA A 131 -14.73 -9.39 -11.37
CA ALA A 131 -13.45 -10.00 -11.76
C ALA A 131 -12.25 -9.35 -11.04
N CYS A 132 -12.42 -8.13 -10.51
CA CYS A 132 -11.36 -7.41 -9.80
C CYS A 132 -10.96 -8.14 -8.50
N PRO A 133 -9.66 -8.28 -8.18
CA PRO A 133 -8.49 -7.66 -8.83
C PRO A 133 -7.83 -8.50 -9.94
N GLY A 134 -8.52 -9.50 -10.48
CA GLY A 134 -8.05 -10.35 -11.56
C GLY A 134 -7.59 -11.72 -11.08
N LYS A 135 -7.82 -12.76 -11.89
CA LYS A 135 -7.49 -14.15 -11.56
C LYS A 135 -6.00 -14.42 -11.32
N ASN A 136 -5.09 -13.61 -11.86
CA ASN A 136 -3.65 -13.73 -11.67
C ASN A 136 -3.12 -12.80 -10.56
N PHE A 137 -3.99 -12.14 -9.79
CA PHE A 137 -3.56 -11.29 -8.68
C PHE A 137 -2.93 -12.16 -7.58
N PRO A 138 -1.69 -11.89 -7.13
CA PRO A 138 -0.92 -12.82 -6.29
C PRO A 138 -1.29 -12.73 -4.79
N ILE A 139 -2.58 -12.75 -4.44
CA ILE A 139 -3.04 -12.50 -3.08
C ILE A 139 -2.48 -13.51 -2.06
N ASP A 140 -2.37 -14.78 -2.43
CA ASP A 140 -1.87 -15.80 -1.50
C ASP A 140 -0.39 -15.61 -1.20
N LYS A 141 0.44 -15.34 -2.22
CA LYS A 141 1.86 -14.98 -2.06
C LYS A 141 2.03 -13.70 -1.23
N MET A 142 1.15 -12.72 -1.43
CA MET A 142 1.16 -11.50 -0.62
C MET A 142 0.79 -11.77 0.84
N ARG A 143 -0.26 -12.56 1.11
CA ARG A 143 -0.70 -12.93 2.46
C ARG A 143 0.39 -13.70 3.21
N GLU A 144 1.01 -14.68 2.55
CA GLU A 144 2.15 -15.41 3.08
C GLU A 144 3.28 -14.46 3.50
N LYS A 145 3.69 -13.55 2.62
CA LYS A 145 4.75 -12.56 2.93
C LYS A 145 4.35 -11.56 4.01
N ILE A 146 3.08 -11.17 4.10
CA ILE A 146 2.59 -10.30 5.17
C ILE A 146 2.73 -10.99 6.53
N LEU A 147 2.46 -12.30 6.60
CA LEU A 147 2.53 -13.09 7.84
C LEU A 147 3.96 -13.50 8.21
N THR A 148 4.81 -13.79 7.23
CA THR A 148 6.14 -14.37 7.45
C THR A 148 7.25 -13.34 7.59
N GLN A 149 7.09 -12.14 7.04
CA GLN A 149 8.16 -11.14 7.07
C GLN A 149 8.21 -10.47 8.45
N HIS A 150 9.37 -10.57 9.09
CA HIS A 150 9.65 -10.11 10.44
C HIS A 150 9.30 -8.62 10.66
N TRP A 151 8.88 -8.24 11.87
CA TRP A 151 8.43 -6.86 12.18
C TRP A 151 9.52 -5.81 11.96
N ALA A 152 10.79 -6.19 12.12
CA ALA A 152 11.94 -5.31 11.92
C ALA A 152 12.36 -5.17 10.45
N GLU A 153 11.79 -5.94 9.53
CA GLU A 153 12.17 -5.88 8.12
C GLU A 153 11.89 -4.52 7.47
N PRO A 154 10.71 -3.88 7.66
CA PRO A 154 10.48 -2.55 7.12
C PRO A 154 11.42 -1.48 7.71
N ILE A 155 11.84 -1.66 8.96
CA ILE A 155 12.79 -0.77 9.65
C ILE A 155 14.18 -0.95 9.01
N TYR A 156 14.62 -2.18 8.83
CA TYR A 156 15.87 -2.50 8.13
C TYR A 156 15.90 -1.86 6.74
N ASP A 157 14.86 -2.09 5.94
CA ASP A 157 14.80 -1.57 4.58
C ASP A 157 14.87 -0.03 4.59
N TYR A 158 14.20 0.65 5.53
CA TYR A 158 14.30 2.10 5.67
C TYR A 158 15.73 2.55 6.05
N LEU A 159 16.34 1.92 7.05
CA LEU A 159 17.68 2.28 7.51
C LEU A 159 18.74 2.06 6.42
N VAL A 160 18.62 0.99 5.64
CA VAL A 160 19.58 0.66 4.58
C VAL A 160 19.29 1.45 3.31
N ASP A 161 18.06 1.45 2.81
CA ASP A 161 17.73 2.01 1.49
C ASP A 161 17.60 3.53 1.53
N GLU A 162 17.03 4.10 2.60
CA GLU A 162 16.71 5.53 2.68
C GLU A 162 17.75 6.32 3.50
N ILE A 163 18.25 5.75 4.62
CA ILE A 163 19.30 6.39 5.44
C ILE A 163 20.70 6.01 4.94
N GLY A 164 20.85 4.89 4.23
CA GLY A 164 22.14 4.41 3.75
C GLY A 164 23.04 3.90 4.88
N MET A 165 22.46 3.32 5.94
CA MET A 165 23.21 2.61 6.98
C MET A 165 23.75 1.29 6.44
N THR A 166 24.91 0.87 6.95
CA THR A 166 25.43 -0.47 6.71
C THR A 166 25.01 -1.40 7.84
N ILE A 167 24.18 -2.38 7.50
CA ILE A 167 23.77 -3.48 8.39
C ILE A 167 24.12 -4.77 7.66
N HIS A 168 25.02 -5.58 8.23
CA HIS A 168 25.61 -6.72 7.52
C HIS A 168 24.66 -7.93 7.42
N ASP A 169 23.85 -8.18 8.46
CA ASP A 169 22.96 -9.34 8.51
C ASP A 169 21.60 -8.99 9.14
N LYS A 170 20.53 -9.62 8.64
CA LYS A 170 19.16 -9.53 9.16
C LYS A 170 18.95 -10.48 10.35
N ARG A 171 19.63 -10.20 11.46
CA ARG A 171 19.56 -10.98 12.71
C ARG A 171 18.53 -10.38 13.67
N PHE A 172 17.27 -10.36 13.25
CA PHE A 172 16.27 -9.53 13.93
C PHE A 172 15.88 -9.99 15.34
N ASP A 173 16.05 -11.28 15.65
CA ASP A 173 15.71 -11.87 16.95
C ASP A 173 16.95 -12.08 17.85
N ASP A 174 18.16 -11.78 17.35
CA ASP A 174 19.39 -11.97 18.09
C ASP A 174 19.58 -10.89 19.16
N LYS A 175 20.23 -11.26 20.28
CA LYS A 175 20.67 -10.29 21.26
C LYS A 175 21.74 -9.38 20.65
N ILE A 176 21.48 -8.08 20.62
CA ILE A 176 22.44 -7.08 20.16
C ILE A 176 23.45 -6.74 21.27
N SER A 177 24.74 -6.67 20.92
CA SER A 177 25.79 -6.23 21.85
C SER A 177 25.82 -4.71 21.99
N ARG A 178 26.35 -4.21 23.11
CA ARG A 178 26.55 -2.75 23.30
C ARG A 178 27.43 -2.15 22.20
N GLY A 179 28.42 -2.90 21.70
CA GLY A 179 29.31 -2.45 20.62
C GLY A 179 28.57 -2.28 19.29
N GLU A 180 27.70 -3.21 18.93
CA GLU A 180 26.86 -3.09 17.72
C GLU A 180 25.89 -1.91 17.83
N VAL A 181 25.25 -1.70 18.99
CA VAL A 181 24.40 -0.52 19.21
C VAL A 181 25.20 0.77 19.01
N MET A 182 26.39 0.88 19.63
CA MET A 182 27.25 2.07 19.49
C MET A 182 27.69 2.30 18.04
N ALA A 183 27.99 1.24 17.29
CA ALA A 183 28.37 1.34 15.88
C ALA A 183 27.20 1.85 15.00
N LEU A 184 25.99 1.33 15.22
CA LEU A 184 24.78 1.79 14.53
C LEU A 184 24.44 3.24 14.88
N MET A 185 24.52 3.63 16.16
CA MET A 185 24.29 5.01 16.60
C MET A 185 25.29 5.99 15.99
N LYS A 186 26.58 5.62 15.94
CA LYS A 186 27.61 6.45 15.31
C LYS A 186 27.29 6.73 13.84
N GLN A 187 26.89 5.70 13.09
CA GLN A 187 26.47 5.87 11.69
C GLN A 187 25.27 6.82 11.58
N LEU A 188 24.27 6.65 12.45
CA LEU A 188 23.07 7.49 12.42
C LEU A 188 23.40 8.97 12.67
N ILE A 189 24.24 9.26 13.67
CA ILE A 189 24.68 10.64 14.01
C ILE A 189 25.45 11.28 12.84
N GLN A 190 26.19 10.51 12.06
CA GLN A 190 26.94 11.03 10.90
C GLN A 190 26.05 11.32 9.67
N LYS A 191 24.79 10.88 9.70
CA LYS A 191 23.83 11.00 8.60
C LYS A 191 22.78 12.09 8.83
N ILE A 192 22.71 12.63 10.04
CA ILE A 192 21.81 13.73 10.46
C ILE A 192 22.62 15.03 10.41
#